data_AF-A0A924D912-F1
#
_entry.id   AF-A0A924D912-F1
#
_cell.length_a   1.000
_cell.length_b   1.000
_cell.length_c   1.000
_cell.angle_alpha   90.00
_cell.angle_beta   90.00
_cell.angle_gamma   90.00
#
_symmetry.space_group_name_H-M   'P 1'
#
loop_
_entity.id
_entity.type
_entity.pdbx_description
1 polymer ?
#
loop_
_entity_poly.entity_id
_entity_poly.type
_entity_poly.pdbx_seq_one_letter_code
_entity_poly.pdbx_strand_id
1 'polypeptide(L)'
;MEHQIEIYKSAENAIEIQVNLDNDTVWLNRNQLAMLFDRNIKTIGKHINNVFLEGELSKIAVVANFATTAIDGKTYQVDHYNLDVIISVGYRVKSKQGTQFRQWATQRLKDYLVQGYAINEKRLQEAKGKFQDLKNAVKLAAKAGNIEALTTVEAKGILGVIEQYAYALETLDKYDHQRLTIETS
;
A
#
# COMPACT_ATOMS: atom_id res chain seq x y z
N MET A 1 -9.57 -4.67 -12.33
CA MET A 1 -9.79 -4.72 -10.87
C MET A 1 -9.47 -3.35 -10.34
N GLU A 2 -10.46 -2.63 -9.81
CA GLU A 2 -10.23 -1.31 -9.22
C GLU A 2 -9.41 -1.47 -7.94
N HIS A 3 -8.21 -0.89 -7.92
CA HIS A 3 -7.34 -0.94 -6.75
C HIS A 3 -7.59 0.30 -5.89
N GLN A 4 -8.42 0.13 -4.86
CA GLN A 4 -8.74 1.18 -3.90
C GLN A 4 -7.58 1.32 -2.89
N ILE A 5 -6.68 2.29 -3.12
CA ILE A 5 -5.64 2.65 -2.15
C ILE A 5 -6.08 3.88 -1.36
N GLU A 6 -6.13 3.72 -0.04
CA GLU A 6 -6.20 4.83 0.91
C GLU A 6 -4.83 5.54 0.94
N ILE A 7 -4.67 6.65 0.19
CA ILE A 7 -3.41 7.43 0.20
C ILE A 7 -3.22 8.10 1.58
N TYR A 8 -4.28 8.63 2.16
CA TYR A 8 -4.22 9.42 3.39
C TYR A 8 -5.56 9.43 4.13
N LYS A 9 -5.56 9.04 5.41
CA LYS A 9 -6.71 9.18 6.32
C LYS A 9 -6.52 10.42 7.20
N SER A 10 -7.33 11.46 7.01
CA SER A 10 -7.50 12.51 8.01
C SER A 10 -8.48 12.03 9.08
N ALA A 11 -8.22 12.37 10.34
CA ALA A 11 -9.06 11.99 11.48
C ALA A 11 -10.53 12.45 11.38
N GLU A 12 -10.83 13.43 10.51
CA GLU A 12 -12.17 13.99 10.29
C GLU A 12 -12.71 13.74 8.87
N ASN A 13 -11.89 13.26 7.94
CA ASN A 13 -12.29 13.03 6.56
C ASN A 13 -11.40 11.95 5.95
N ALA A 14 -11.93 10.73 5.87
CA ALA A 14 -11.37 9.72 4.99
C ALA A 14 -11.62 10.20 3.55
N ILE A 15 -10.66 10.91 2.96
CA ILE A 15 -10.74 11.22 1.53
C ILE A 15 -10.39 9.93 0.80
N GLU A 16 -11.42 9.17 0.47
CA GLU A 16 -11.31 8.04 -0.45
C GLU A 16 -11.13 8.60 -1.87
N ILE A 17 -9.87 8.63 -2.32
CA ILE A 17 -9.59 8.92 -3.72
C ILE A 17 -9.44 7.59 -4.44
N GLN A 18 -10.27 7.38 -5.47
CA GLN A 18 -10.03 6.30 -6.41
C GLN A 18 -8.74 6.59 -7.16
N VAL A 19 -7.76 5.72 -6.98
CA VAL A 19 -6.46 5.85 -7.62
C VAL A 19 -6.33 4.78 -8.68
N ASN A 20 -5.81 5.17 -9.84
CA ASN A 20 -5.31 4.19 -10.77
C ASN A 20 -3.92 3.78 -10.28
N LEU A 21 -3.80 2.51 -9.91
CA LEU A 21 -2.52 1.84 -9.79
C LEU A 21 -2.09 1.40 -11.18
N ASP A 22 -1.13 2.12 -11.73
CA ASP A 22 -0.45 1.70 -12.95
C ASP A 22 1.06 1.85 -12.71
N ASN A 23 1.83 0.80 -13.04
CA ASN A 23 3.28 0.69 -12.75
C ASN A 23 3.68 0.99 -11.29
N ASP A 24 2.96 0.42 -10.31
CA ASP A 24 3.23 0.55 -8.87
C ASP A 24 3.21 2.00 -8.31
N THR A 25 2.66 2.96 -9.05
CA THR A 25 2.51 4.35 -8.58
C THR A 25 1.07 4.82 -8.65
N VAL A 26 0.80 5.89 -7.89
CA VAL A 26 -0.51 6.52 -7.77
C VAL A 26 -0.58 7.68 -8.76
N TRP A 27 -1.63 7.70 -9.57
CA TRP A 27 -1.88 8.78 -10.52
C TRP A 27 -3.11 9.59 -10.13
N LEU A 28 -2.95 10.91 -9.99
CA LEU A 28 -4.04 11.84 -9.69
C LEU A 28 -4.10 12.97 -10.72
N ASN A 29 -5.31 13.35 -11.15
CA ASN A 29 -5.52 14.57 -11.92
C ASN A 29 -5.62 15.82 -11.01
N ARG A 30 -5.65 17.01 -11.61
CA ARG A 30 -5.70 18.29 -10.87
C ARG A 30 -6.94 18.45 -9.98
N ASN A 31 -8.08 17.84 -10.35
CA ASN A 31 -9.29 17.90 -9.53
C ASN A 31 -9.16 17.02 -8.29
N GLN A 32 -8.61 15.81 -8.45
CA GLN A 32 -8.36 14.91 -7.32
C GLN A 32 -7.32 15.52 -6.36
N LEU A 33 -6.25 16.13 -6.88
CA LEU A 33 -5.28 16.87 -6.07
C LEU A 33 -5.90 18.06 -5.31
N ALA A 34 -6.83 18.77 -5.95
CA ALA A 34 -7.57 19.86 -5.32
C ALA A 34 -8.44 19.38 -4.16
N MET A 35 -9.11 18.23 -4.33
CA MET A 35 -9.86 17.56 -3.27
C MET A 35 -8.93 17.06 -2.15
N LEU A 36 -7.85 16.37 -2.50
CA LEU A 36 -6.88 15.80 -1.56
C LEU A 36 -6.32 16.86 -0.61
N PHE A 37 -5.93 18.01 -1.15
CA PHE A 37 -5.27 19.06 -0.38
C PHE A 37 -6.20 20.20 0.05
N ASP A 38 -7.51 20.07 -0.18
CA ASP A 38 -8.51 21.10 0.11
C ASP A 38 -8.09 22.47 -0.41
N ARG A 39 -7.84 22.56 -1.73
CA ARG A 39 -7.40 23.79 -2.39
C ARG A 39 -8.00 23.92 -3.78
N ASN A 40 -8.11 25.16 -4.23
CA ASN A 40 -8.58 25.47 -5.57
C ASN A 40 -7.68 24.83 -6.65
N ILE A 41 -8.30 24.29 -7.70
CA ILE A 41 -7.63 23.67 -8.86
C ILE A 41 -6.61 24.62 -9.52
N LYS A 42 -6.88 25.93 -9.50
CA LYS A 42 -5.95 26.96 -9.98
C LYS A 42 -4.67 27.02 -9.13
N THR A 43 -4.80 26.95 -7.81
CA THR A 43 -3.67 26.94 -6.87
C THR A 43 -2.83 25.68 -7.04
N ILE A 44 -3.48 24.51 -7.17
CA ILE A 44 -2.80 23.25 -7.48
C ILE A 44 -2.03 23.36 -8.80
N GLY A 45 -2.67 23.88 -9.85
CA GLY A 45 -2.01 24.10 -11.15
C GLY A 45 -0.79 25.02 -11.06
N LYS A 46 -0.86 26.08 -10.24
CA LYS A 46 0.28 26.95 -9.97
C LYS A 46 1.43 26.17 -9.30
N HIS A 47 1.14 25.36 -8.29
CA HIS A 47 2.18 24.56 -7.62
C HIS A 47 2.82 23.53 -8.56
N ILE A 48 2.02 22.82 -9.36
CA ILE A 48 2.51 21.88 -10.37
C ILE A 48 3.43 22.59 -11.37
N ASN A 49 3.00 23.74 -11.89
CA ASN A 49 3.83 24.51 -12.82
C ASN A 49 5.15 24.94 -12.19
N ASN A 50 5.12 25.39 -10.94
CA ASN A 50 6.33 25.78 -10.21
C ASN A 50 7.28 24.60 -10.00
N VAL A 51 6.77 23.40 -9.68
CA VAL A 51 7.59 22.18 -9.54
C VAL A 51 8.42 21.93 -10.80
N PHE A 52 7.82 22.11 -11.98
CA PHE A 52 8.53 21.95 -13.25
C PHE A 52 9.46 23.13 -13.59
N LEU A 53 9.03 24.37 -13.31
CA LEU A 53 9.84 25.57 -13.58
C LEU A 53 11.10 25.64 -12.71
N GLU A 54 11.00 25.18 -11.46
CA GLU A 54 12.11 25.11 -10.52
C GLU A 54 13.04 23.92 -10.80
N GLY A 55 12.68 23.04 -11.74
CA GLY A 55 13.47 21.86 -12.09
C GLY A 55 13.46 20.76 -11.03
N GLU A 56 12.52 20.79 -10.08
CA GLU A 56 12.38 19.74 -9.05
C GLU A 56 12.03 18.39 -9.69
N LEU A 57 11.17 18.39 -10.71
CA LEU A 57 10.79 17.21 -11.48
C LEU A 57 10.79 17.51 -12.99
N SER A 58 10.99 16.46 -13.81
CA SER A 58 10.85 16.53 -15.26
C SER A 58 9.49 16.02 -15.71
N LYS A 59 8.78 16.80 -16.54
CA LYS A 59 7.42 16.49 -17.02
C LYS A 59 7.29 15.12 -17.71
N ILE A 60 8.33 14.68 -18.42
CA ILE A 60 8.28 13.47 -19.26
C ILE A 60 8.05 12.20 -18.43
N ALA A 61 8.56 12.16 -17.20
CA ALA A 61 8.51 10.96 -16.36
C ALA A 61 7.29 10.93 -15.42
N VAL A 62 6.67 12.08 -15.16
CA VAL A 62 5.72 12.23 -14.04
C VAL A 62 4.32 12.68 -14.47
N VAL A 63 4.10 12.89 -15.77
CA VAL A 63 2.81 13.27 -16.34
C VAL A 63 2.38 12.25 -17.39
N ALA A 64 1.19 11.70 -17.22
CA ALA A 64 0.55 10.81 -18.18
C ALA A 64 -0.79 11.40 -18.65
N ASN A 65 -1.11 11.24 -19.93
CA ASN A 65 -2.38 11.64 -20.50
C ASN A 65 -3.32 10.44 -20.52
N PHE A 66 -4.41 10.52 -19.75
CA PHE A 66 -5.45 9.49 -19.74
C PHE A 66 -6.71 10.00 -20.45
N ALA A 67 -7.22 9.18 -21.36
CA ALA A 67 -8.47 9.43 -22.07
C ALA A 67 -9.65 9.34 -21.09
N THR A 68 -10.37 10.44 -20.91
CA THR A 68 -11.60 10.49 -20.11
C THR A 68 -12.79 10.76 -21.04
N THR A 69 -13.73 9.82 -21.09
CA THR A 69 -14.98 10.01 -21.84
C THR A 69 -15.96 10.77 -20.96
N ALA A 70 -16.32 11.98 -21.39
CA ALA A 70 -17.31 12.79 -20.70
C ALA A 70 -18.74 12.36 -21.05
N ILE A 71 -19.71 12.82 -20.26
CA ILE A 71 -21.14 12.53 -20.39
C ILE A 71 -21.70 12.97 -21.77
N ASP A 72 -21.04 13.92 -22.43
CA ASP A 72 -21.35 14.40 -23.78
C ASP A 72 -20.84 13.48 -24.90
N GLY A 73 -20.25 12.33 -24.56
CA GLY A 73 -19.68 11.37 -25.51
C GLY A 73 -18.33 11.77 -26.09
N LYS A 74 -17.75 12.90 -25.66
CA LYS A 74 -16.44 13.35 -26.13
C LYS A 74 -15.33 12.83 -25.23
N THR A 75 -14.25 12.37 -25.86
CA THR A 75 -13.03 11.94 -25.17
C THR A 75 -12.10 13.13 -25.02
N TYR A 76 -11.79 13.49 -23.77
CA TYR A 76 -10.79 14.50 -23.45
C TYR A 76 -9.54 13.84 -22.90
N GLN A 77 -8.37 14.33 -23.31
CA GLN A 77 -7.11 13.93 -22.69
C GLN A 77 -6.92 14.75 -21.42
N VAL A 78 -6.75 14.06 -20.30
CA VAL A 78 -6.57 14.69 -18.98
C VAL A 78 -5.19 14.32 -18.43
N ASP A 79 -4.39 15.33 -18.13
CA ASP A 79 -3.12 15.15 -17.43
C ASP A 79 -3.35 14.57 -16.02
N HIS A 80 -2.66 13.46 -15.76
CA HIS A 80 -2.51 12.88 -14.44
C HIS A 80 -1.06 12.95 -14.00
N TYR A 81 -0.88 13.09 -12.71
CA TYR A 81 0.39 13.35 -12.05
C TYR A 81 0.68 12.21 -11.10
N ASN A 82 1.90 11.68 -11.17
CA ASN A 82 2.33 10.55 -10.35
C ASN A 82 2.56 10.93 -8.87
N LEU A 83 2.96 9.95 -8.07
CA LEU A 83 3.25 10.13 -6.65
C LEU A 83 4.30 11.21 -6.36
N ASP A 84 5.32 11.37 -7.19
CA ASP A 84 6.38 12.37 -6.96
C ASP A 84 5.81 13.79 -7.02
N VAL A 85 4.98 14.08 -8.03
CA VAL A 85 4.30 15.37 -8.12
C VAL A 85 3.32 15.56 -6.97
N ILE A 86 2.60 14.52 -6.57
CA ILE A 86 1.68 14.56 -5.42
C ILE A 86 2.44 14.95 -4.14
N ILE A 87 3.61 14.36 -3.91
CA ILE A 87 4.48 14.66 -2.77
C ILE A 87 4.97 16.11 -2.85
N SER A 88 5.58 16.54 -3.97
CA SER A 88 6.08 17.90 -4.14
C SER A 88 5.00 18.95 -3.92
N VAL A 89 3.81 18.75 -4.50
CA VAL A 89 2.66 19.65 -4.31
C VAL A 89 2.20 19.62 -2.85
N GLY A 90 2.10 18.45 -2.22
CA GLY A 90 1.69 18.32 -0.81
C GLY A 90 2.60 19.08 0.16
N TYR A 91 3.90 19.14 -0.12
CA TYR A 91 4.84 19.95 0.67
C TYR A 91 4.69 21.46 0.44
N ARG A 92 4.26 21.88 -0.76
CA ARG A 92 4.11 23.30 -1.14
C ARG A 92 2.74 23.89 -0.79
N VAL A 93 1.72 23.05 -0.60
CA VAL A 93 0.36 23.53 -0.28
C VAL A 93 0.24 23.93 1.19
N LYS A 94 -0.16 25.19 1.41
CA LYS A 94 -0.53 25.69 2.73
C LYS A 94 -2.02 25.42 2.99
N SER A 95 -2.41 24.27 3.55
CA SER A 95 -3.77 23.92 3.99
C SER A 95 -3.75 23.00 5.23
N LYS A 96 -4.89 22.78 5.92
CA LYS A 96 -4.98 21.81 7.03
C LYS A 96 -4.61 20.40 6.53
N GLN A 97 -5.21 19.98 5.40
CA GLN A 97 -4.90 18.73 4.69
C GLN A 97 -3.39 18.63 4.34
N GLY A 98 -2.80 19.68 3.77
CA GLY A 98 -1.38 19.70 3.41
C GLY A 98 -0.46 19.57 4.64
N THR A 99 -0.83 20.20 5.76
CA THR A 99 -0.10 20.04 7.03
C THR A 99 -0.16 18.61 7.53
N GLN A 100 -1.34 17.98 7.51
CA GLN A 100 -1.47 16.60 7.97
C GLN A 100 -0.78 15.61 7.01
N PHE A 101 -0.84 15.86 5.70
CA PHE A 101 -0.09 15.10 4.70
C PHE A 101 1.42 15.15 4.98
N ARG A 102 1.98 16.34 5.27
CA ARG A 102 3.41 16.47 5.62
C ARG A 102 3.75 15.74 6.92
N GLN A 103 2.88 15.80 7.94
CA GLN A 103 3.08 15.05 9.18
C GLN A 103 3.11 13.54 8.92
N TRP A 104 2.16 13.04 8.12
CA TRP A 104 2.10 11.65 7.72
C TRP A 104 3.33 11.22 6.92
N ALA A 105 3.71 11.97 5.88
CA ALA A 105 4.86 11.67 5.03
C ALA A 105 6.17 11.66 5.84
N THR A 106 6.34 12.64 6.73
CA THR A 106 7.51 12.73 7.62
C THR A 106 7.55 11.55 8.60
N GLN A 107 6.39 11.14 9.13
CA GLN A 107 6.32 9.97 10.01
C GLN A 107 6.70 8.70 9.25
N ARG A 108 6.17 8.49 8.04
CA ARG A 108 6.53 7.33 7.21
C ARG A 108 8.02 7.30 6.88
N LEU A 109 8.60 8.44 6.52
CA LEU A 109 10.04 8.54 6.28
C LEU A 109 10.84 8.22 7.55
N LYS A 110 10.41 8.70 8.72
CA LYS A 110 11.02 8.34 10.01
C LYS A 110 10.93 6.84 10.28
N ASP A 111 9.78 6.23 10.04
CA ASP A 111 9.60 4.79 10.24
C ASP A 111 10.61 4.00 9.39
N TYR A 112 10.76 4.36 8.10
CA TYR A 112 11.77 3.76 7.22
C TYR A 112 13.21 3.99 7.69
N LEU A 113 13.56 5.22 8.08
CA LEU A 113 14.95 5.57 8.45
C LEU A 113 15.36 5.03 9.83
N VAL A 114 14.42 4.94 10.77
CA VAL A 114 14.70 4.53 12.16
C VAL A 114 14.46 3.04 12.36
N GLN A 115 13.39 2.47 11.77
CA GLN A 115 13.04 1.07 11.95
C GLN A 115 13.52 0.16 10.80
N GLY A 116 13.94 0.73 9.67
CA GLY A 116 14.45 -0.02 8.52
C GLY A 116 13.35 -0.59 7.60
N TYR A 117 12.07 -0.36 7.91
CA TYR A 117 10.92 -0.78 7.11
C TYR A 117 9.69 0.10 7.42
N ALA A 118 8.71 0.15 6.50
CA ALA A 118 7.38 0.67 6.83
C ALA A 118 6.33 -0.42 6.62
N ILE A 119 5.50 -0.62 7.65
CA ILE A 119 4.44 -1.61 7.63
C ILE A 119 3.21 -1.05 6.92
N ASN A 120 2.70 -1.79 5.93
CA ASN A 120 1.34 -1.62 5.47
C ASN A 120 0.43 -2.54 6.31
N GLU A 121 -0.23 -1.97 7.32
CA GLU A 121 -1.03 -2.73 8.30
C GLU A 121 -2.14 -3.55 7.64
N LYS A 122 -2.79 -3.01 6.60
CA LYS A 122 -3.85 -3.72 5.87
C LYS A 122 -3.30 -4.97 5.17
N ARG A 123 -2.20 -4.83 4.43
CA ARG A 123 -1.54 -5.97 3.77
C ARG A 123 -1.01 -6.99 4.78
N LEU A 124 -0.51 -6.53 5.93
CA LEU A 124 -0.06 -7.42 7.01
C LEU A 124 -1.22 -8.25 7.57
N GLN A 125 -2.38 -7.62 7.83
CA GLN A 125 -3.57 -8.32 8.30
C GLN A 125 -4.09 -9.32 7.26
N GLU A 126 -4.15 -8.93 5.99
CA GLU A 126 -4.52 -9.83 4.88
C GLU A 126 -3.56 -11.04 4.78
N ALA A 127 -2.26 -10.80 4.92
CA ALA A 127 -1.25 -11.87 4.91
C ALA A 127 -1.39 -12.80 6.12
N LYS A 128 -1.68 -12.26 7.32
CA LYS A 128 -1.94 -13.05 8.52
C LYS A 128 -3.18 -13.93 8.38
N GLY A 129 -4.25 -13.39 7.78
CA GLY A 129 -5.45 -14.17 7.46
C GLY A 129 -5.15 -15.35 6.53
N LYS A 130 -4.49 -15.08 5.39
CA LYS A 130 -4.07 -16.12 4.43
C LYS A 130 -3.17 -17.18 5.05
N PHE A 131 -2.25 -16.76 5.93
CA PHE A 131 -1.38 -17.69 6.63
C PHE A 131 -2.16 -18.61 7.58
N GLN A 132 -3.18 -18.09 8.28
CA GLN A 132 -4.04 -18.92 9.12
C GLN A 132 -4.89 -19.88 8.31
N ASP A 133 -5.42 -19.44 7.17
CA ASP A 133 -6.17 -20.32 6.26
C ASP A 133 -5.29 -21.46 5.75
N LEU A 134 -4.04 -21.16 5.37
CA LEU A 134 -3.07 -22.17 4.99
C LEU A 134 -2.75 -23.13 6.14
N LYS A 135 -2.52 -22.62 7.36
CA LYS A 135 -2.27 -23.44 8.56
C LYS A 135 -3.44 -24.38 8.83
N ASN A 136 -4.67 -23.90 8.67
CA ASN A 136 -5.88 -24.70 8.83
C ASN A 136 -6.03 -25.75 7.74
N ALA A 137 -5.75 -25.40 6.48
CA ALA A 137 -5.79 -26.33 5.36
C ALA A 137 -4.76 -27.46 5.50
N VAL A 138 -3.53 -27.14 5.91
CA VAL A 138 -2.49 -28.14 6.19
C VAL A 138 -2.90 -29.06 7.35
N LYS A 139 -3.44 -28.50 8.44
CA LYS A 139 -3.97 -29.30 9.57
C LYS A 139 -5.12 -30.21 9.16
N LEU A 140 -6.03 -29.72 8.32
CA LEU A 140 -7.14 -30.51 7.79
C LEU A 140 -6.64 -31.62 6.87
N ALA A 141 -5.69 -31.34 5.97
CA ALA A 141 -5.06 -32.33 5.11
C ALA A 141 -4.30 -33.39 5.93
N ALA A 142 -3.61 -33.00 7.01
CA ALA A 142 -2.96 -33.92 7.94
C ALA A 142 -3.98 -34.81 8.69
N LYS A 143 -5.12 -34.25 9.10
CA LYS A 143 -6.21 -34.99 9.76
C LYS A 143 -6.99 -35.90 8.80
N ALA A 144 -7.24 -35.44 7.57
CA ALA A 144 -7.87 -36.22 6.51
C ALA A 144 -6.94 -37.31 5.96
N GLY A 145 -5.61 -37.09 6.03
CA GLY A 145 -4.57 -38.07 5.76
C GLY A 145 -4.49 -39.22 6.77
N ASN A 146 -5.37 -39.25 7.77
CA ASN A 146 -5.56 -40.39 8.66
C ASN A 146 -6.58 -41.42 8.11
N ILE A 147 -6.79 -41.45 6.79
CA ILE A 147 -7.54 -42.48 6.08
C ILE A 147 -6.55 -43.25 5.19
N GLU A 148 -5.82 -44.19 5.81
CA GLU A 148 -5.26 -45.43 5.24
C GLU A 148 -4.51 -45.42 3.87
N ALA A 149 -4.21 -44.28 3.25
CA ALA A 149 -3.67 -44.21 1.88
C ALA A 149 -2.39 -43.35 1.71
N LEU A 150 -1.64 -43.09 2.78
CA LEU A 150 -0.35 -42.38 2.69
C LEU A 150 0.81 -43.33 3.01
N THR A 151 1.10 -44.23 2.08
CA THR A 151 2.22 -45.18 2.16
C THR A 151 3.54 -44.64 1.61
N THR A 152 3.61 -43.42 1.08
CA THR A 152 4.87 -42.83 0.63
C THR A 152 5.52 -42.01 1.74
N VAL A 153 6.69 -42.47 2.19
CA VAL A 153 7.61 -41.78 3.13
C VAL A 153 7.83 -40.32 2.73
N GLU A 154 7.78 -40.03 1.43
CA GLU A 154 7.87 -38.69 0.84
C GLU A 154 6.73 -37.76 1.28
N ALA A 155 5.49 -38.25 1.36
CA ALA A 155 4.36 -37.42 1.78
C ALA A 155 4.44 -37.05 3.26
N LYS A 156 4.90 -37.98 4.11
CA LYS A 156 5.23 -37.68 5.51
C LYS A 156 6.41 -36.72 5.64
N GLY A 157 7.43 -36.86 4.79
CA GLY A 157 8.57 -35.96 4.75
C GLY A 157 8.18 -34.53 4.39
N ILE A 158 7.36 -34.36 3.34
CA ILE A 158 6.87 -33.04 2.93
C ILE A 158 6.01 -32.40 4.02
N LEU A 159 5.12 -33.17 4.66
CA LEU A 159 4.33 -32.69 5.80
C LEU A 159 5.22 -32.23 6.97
N GLY A 160 6.27 -32.98 7.30
CA GLY A 160 7.24 -32.60 8.34
C GLY A 160 8.01 -31.32 8.01
N VAL A 161 8.42 -31.13 6.74
CA VAL A 161 9.08 -29.89 6.31
C VAL A 161 8.12 -28.70 6.40
N ILE A 162 6.87 -28.86 5.97
CA ILE A 162 5.85 -27.81 6.07
C ILE A 162 5.58 -27.45 7.54
N GLU A 163 5.52 -28.44 8.43
CA GLU A 163 5.33 -28.21 9.87
C GLU A 163 6.51 -27.46 10.51
N GLN A 164 7.75 -27.83 10.19
CA GLN A 164 8.95 -27.14 10.67
C GLN A 164 9.03 -25.69 10.16
N TYR A 165 8.71 -25.45 8.89
CA TYR A 165 8.66 -24.09 8.34
C TYR A 165 7.55 -23.25 8.98
N ALA A 166 6.37 -23.83 9.19
CA ALA A 166 5.28 -23.14 9.88
C ALA A 166 5.65 -22.78 11.33
N TYR A 167 6.36 -23.67 12.03
CA TYR A 167 6.87 -23.42 13.39
C TYR A 167 7.96 -22.32 13.43
N ALA A 168 8.92 -22.36 12.50
CA ALA A 168 9.96 -21.35 12.41
C ALA A 168 9.37 -19.97 12.09
N LEU A 169 8.39 -19.90 11.19
CA LEU A 169 7.70 -18.66 10.85
C LEU A 169 6.87 -18.12 12.01
N GLU A 170 6.18 -18.99 12.76
CA GLU A 170 5.45 -18.60 13.97
C GLU A 170 6.38 -18.10 15.08
N THR A 171 7.55 -18.73 15.23
CA THR A 171 8.60 -18.30 16.17
C THR A 171 9.14 -16.93 15.77
N LEU A 172 9.35 -16.69 14.48
CA LEU A 172 9.79 -15.40 13.95
C LEU A 172 8.74 -14.30 14.17
N ASP A 173 7.45 -14.55 13.89
CA ASP A 173 6.37 -13.59 14.15
C ASP A 173 6.25 -13.26 15.65
N LYS A 174 6.44 -14.26 16.54
CA LYS A 174 6.49 -14.04 17.98
C LYS A 174 7.69 -13.19 18.41
N TYR A 175 8.86 -13.39 17.80
CA TYR A 175 10.06 -12.60 18.06
C TYR A 175 9.87 -11.14 17.61
N ASP A 176 9.43 -10.92 16.38
CA ASP A 176 9.21 -9.58 15.80
C ASP A 176 8.18 -8.77 16.60
N HIS A 177 7.20 -9.45 17.20
CA HIS A 177 6.18 -8.84 18.05
C HIS A 177 6.51 -8.85 19.55
N GLN A 178 7.72 -9.24 19.95
CA GLN A 178 8.15 -9.33 21.36
C GLN A 178 7.21 -10.19 22.24
N ARG A 179 6.57 -11.19 21.63
CA ARG A 179 5.68 -12.17 22.30
C ARG A 179 6.36 -13.52 22.49
N LEU A 180 7.64 -13.63 22.15
CA LEU A 180 8.39 -14.86 22.30
C LEU A 180 8.64 -15.14 23.78
N THR A 181 7.93 -16.11 24.34
CA THR A 181 8.18 -16.65 25.67
C THR A 181 9.08 -17.86 25.56
N ILE A 182 10.20 -17.87 26.27
CA ILE A 182 11.04 -19.06 26.40
C ILE A 182 10.31 -19.99 27.38
N GLU A 183 9.65 -21.03 26.87
CA GLU A 183 9.18 -22.11 27.73
C GLU A 183 10.40 -22.93 28.16
N THR A 184 10.89 -22.67 29.38
CA THR A 184 11.80 -23.59 30.07
C THR A 184 11.04 -24.89 30.32
N SER A 185 11.51 -25.98 29.71
CA SER A 185 11.07 -27.35 29.98
C SER A 185 11.34 -27.75 31.42
#